data_AF-A0A101T155-F1
#
_entry.id   AF-A0A101T155-F1
#
_cell.length_a   1.000
_cell.length_b   1.000
_cell.length_c   1.000
_cell.angle_alpha   90.00
_cell.angle_beta   90.00
_cell.angle_gamma   90.00
#
_symmetry.space_group_name_H-M   'P 1'
#
loop_
_entity.id
_entity.type
_entity.pdbx_description
1 polymer ?
#
loop_
_entity_poly.entity_id
_entity_poly.type
_entity_poly.pdbx_seq_one_letter_code
_entity_poly.pdbx_strand_id
1 'polypeptide(L)'
;MAQAVPVQEDQPLPGQTAGAPRGRAVARTSPSHTFEGIKEVGTFFWQDSDLRYRFCAGTVVPSPGKDLVLTAAHCFDSTDQTKKLVFVPKHHQADPKPYGLFPIDVGQIYADPRYLRKGAGSGQHRCADEGGGFP
;
A
#
# COMPACT_ATOMS: atom_id res chain seq x y z
N MET A 1 -3.18 22.00 1.15
CA MET A 1 -3.87 20.80 0.65
C MET A 1 -5.09 21.28 -0.12
N ALA A 2 -4.99 21.36 -1.45
CA ALA A 2 -6.15 21.71 -2.28
C ALA A 2 -7.12 20.54 -2.26
N GLN A 3 -8.39 20.84 -2.04
CA GLN A 3 -9.48 19.89 -1.87
C GLN A 3 -9.54 18.95 -3.08
N ALA A 4 -9.29 17.66 -2.87
CA ALA A 4 -9.60 16.66 -3.88
C ALA A 4 -11.12 16.46 -3.89
N VAL A 5 -11.79 17.08 -4.85
CA VAL A 5 -13.22 16.83 -5.11
C VAL A 5 -13.31 15.46 -5.79
N PRO A 6 -14.14 14.53 -5.29
CA PRO A 6 -14.31 13.23 -5.92
C PRO A 6 -14.84 13.43 -7.34
N VAL A 7 -14.13 12.89 -8.33
CA VAL A 7 -14.65 12.82 -9.69
C VAL A 7 -15.76 11.79 -9.72
N GLN A 8 -16.95 12.21 -10.14
CA GLN A 8 -18.04 11.28 -10.45
C GLN A 8 -17.68 10.64 -11.79
N GLU A 9 -17.44 9.33 -11.78
CA GLU A 9 -16.94 8.50 -12.90
C GLU A 9 -17.75 8.66 -14.21
N ASP A 10 -18.96 9.22 -14.13
CA ASP A 10 -19.91 9.40 -15.24
C ASP A 10 -20.04 10.86 -15.74
N GLN A 11 -19.23 11.81 -15.27
CA GLN A 11 -19.30 13.19 -15.78
C GLN A 11 -18.87 13.22 -17.26
N PRO A 12 -19.77 13.56 -18.21
CA PRO A 12 -19.41 13.59 -19.62
C PRO A 12 -18.39 14.70 -19.86
N LEU A 13 -17.34 14.41 -20.64
CA LEU A 13 -16.42 15.44 -21.10
C LEU A 13 -17.18 16.55 -21.84
N PRO A 14 -16.85 17.84 -21.60
CA PRO A 14 -17.51 18.95 -22.29
C PRO A 14 -17.28 18.84 -23.79
N GLY A 15 -18.37 18.68 -24.55
CA GLY A 15 -18.35 18.56 -26.03
C GLY A 15 -19.16 17.39 -26.61
N GLN A 16 -19.77 16.53 -25.79
CA GLN A 16 -20.57 15.41 -26.29
C GLN A 16 -22.05 15.82 -26.46
N THR A 17 -22.49 16.01 -27.71
CA THR A 17 -23.90 16.23 -28.04
C THR A 17 -24.73 15.01 -27.66
N ALA A 18 -25.92 15.23 -27.09
CA ALA A 18 -26.80 14.17 -26.57
C ALA A 18 -27.18 13.13 -27.65
N GLY A 19 -26.44 12.02 -27.67
CA GLY A 19 -26.80 10.82 -28.42
C GLY A 19 -27.89 10.03 -27.71
N ALA A 20 -28.76 9.41 -28.51
CA ALA A 20 -29.91 8.55 -28.17
C ALA A 20 -29.79 7.75 -26.85
N PRO A 21 -30.92 7.41 -26.18
CA PRO A 21 -30.90 6.74 -24.89
C PRO A 21 -30.08 5.46 -24.97
N ARG A 22 -28.87 5.49 -24.40
CA ARG A 22 -28.04 4.31 -24.23
C ARG A 22 -28.78 3.44 -23.23
N GLY A 23 -29.39 2.36 -23.71
CA GLY A 23 -29.94 1.32 -22.86
C GLY A 23 -28.91 0.98 -21.78
N ARG A 24 -29.37 0.92 -20.53
CA ARG A 24 -28.55 0.70 -19.34
C ARG A 24 -27.61 -0.47 -19.62
N ALA A 25 -26.34 -0.17 -19.91
CA ALA A 25 -25.34 -1.20 -20.10
C ALA A 25 -25.23 -1.91 -18.76
N VAL A 26 -25.78 -3.12 -18.67
CA VAL A 26 -25.49 -4.02 -17.56
C VAL A 26 -23.98 -4.19 -17.63
N ALA A 27 -23.26 -3.62 -16.65
CA ALA A 27 -21.82 -3.75 -16.58
C ALA A 27 -21.53 -5.26 -16.65
N ARG A 28 -20.92 -5.69 -17.77
CA ARG A 28 -20.49 -7.07 -17.92
C ARG A 28 -19.36 -7.27 -16.93
N THR A 29 -19.70 -7.72 -15.72
CA THR A 29 -18.71 -8.17 -14.76
C THR A 29 -18.02 -9.37 -15.36
N SER A 30 -16.71 -9.27 -15.53
CA SER A 30 -15.90 -10.44 -15.87
C SER A 30 -16.15 -11.52 -14.81
N PRO A 31 -16.32 -12.80 -15.20
CA PRO A 31 -16.45 -13.87 -14.23
C PRO A 31 -15.26 -13.84 -13.26
N SER A 32 -15.54 -13.77 -11.96
CA SER A 32 -14.55 -13.89 -10.89
C SER A 32 -14.81 -15.18 -10.11
N HIS A 33 -13.75 -15.78 -9.59
CA HIS A 33 -13.84 -16.92 -8.69
C HIS A 33 -12.90 -16.69 -7.50
N THR A 34 -13.27 -17.24 -6.36
CA THR A 34 -12.40 -17.27 -5.19
C THR A 34 -11.25 -18.25 -5.44
N PHE A 35 -10.07 -17.92 -4.90
CA PHE A 35 -8.93 -18.81 -4.89
C PHE A 35 -8.21 -18.67 -3.55
N GLU A 36 -7.37 -19.65 -3.22
CA GLU A 36 -6.69 -19.77 -1.92
C GLU A 36 -5.58 -18.72 -1.68
N GLY A 37 -5.44 -17.74 -2.57
CA GLY A 37 -4.39 -16.73 -2.51
C GLY A 37 -3.11 -17.12 -3.26
N ILE A 38 -2.18 -16.17 -3.30
CA ILE A 38 -0.86 -16.30 -3.92
C ILE A 38 0.15 -16.56 -2.81
N LYS A 39 1.04 -17.55 -2.97
CA LYS A 39 1.98 -17.93 -1.91
C LYS A 39 2.96 -16.81 -1.53
N GLU A 40 3.31 -15.96 -2.50
CA GLU A 40 4.20 -14.81 -2.31
C GLU A 40 3.52 -13.65 -1.59
N VAL A 41 2.18 -13.56 -1.64
CA VAL A 41 1.43 -12.46 -1.01
C VAL A 41 1.17 -12.82 0.45
N GLY A 42 1.46 -11.88 1.34
CA GLY A 42 1.22 -12.04 2.76
C GLY A 42 0.70 -10.75 3.39
N THR A 43 0.56 -10.82 4.71
CA THR A 43 -0.05 -9.79 5.51
C THR A 43 0.87 -9.36 6.64
N PHE A 44 0.91 -8.05 6.92
CA PHE A 44 1.59 -7.50 8.09
C PHE A 44 0.62 -7.29 9.26
N PHE A 45 1.13 -7.61 10.45
CA PHE A 45 0.46 -7.39 11.73
C PHE A 45 1.41 -6.70 12.69
N TRP A 46 0.85 -5.86 13.58
CA TRP A 46 1.56 -5.51 14.81
C TRP A 46 1.68 -6.78 15.67
N GLN A 47 2.84 -7.02 16.27
CA GLN A 47 3.05 -8.16 17.16
C GLN A 47 2.36 -7.87 18.51
N ASP A 48 1.03 -7.86 18.50
CA ASP A 48 0.21 -8.23 19.65
C ASP A 48 0.10 -9.76 19.72
N SER A 49 -0.41 -10.32 20.83
CA SER A 49 -0.50 -11.78 21.00
C SER A 49 -1.50 -12.45 20.05
N ASP A 50 -2.37 -11.68 19.40
CA ASP A 50 -3.60 -12.20 18.82
C ASP A 50 -3.71 -11.94 17.30
N LEU A 51 -2.71 -11.30 16.68
CA LEU A 51 -2.70 -10.88 15.26
C LEU A 51 -3.97 -10.12 14.87
N ARG A 52 -4.51 -9.33 15.78
CA ARG A 52 -5.86 -8.74 15.61
C ARG A 52 -5.83 -7.57 14.65
N TYR A 53 -4.71 -6.88 14.59
CA TYR A 53 -4.57 -5.68 13.78
C TYR A 53 -3.73 -5.93 12.53
N ARG A 54 -4.43 -6.35 11.49
CA ARG A 54 -3.95 -6.33 10.12
C ARG A 54 -3.95 -4.90 9.59
N PHE A 55 -2.80 -4.38 9.18
CA PHE A 55 -2.73 -3.00 8.68
C PHE A 55 -2.32 -2.92 7.20
N CYS A 56 -1.47 -3.83 6.71
CA CYS A 56 -1.02 -3.81 5.31
C CYS A 56 -0.81 -5.22 4.73
N ALA A 57 -0.63 -5.27 3.41
CA ALA A 57 -0.21 -6.46 2.67
C ALA A 57 1.20 -6.25 2.10
N GLY A 58 1.87 -7.33 1.72
CA GLY A 58 3.17 -7.29 1.07
C GLY A 58 3.42 -8.52 0.23
N THR A 59 4.48 -8.49 -0.56
CA THR A 59 4.89 -9.61 -1.41
C THR A 59 6.33 -9.99 -1.14
N VAL A 60 6.58 -11.28 -0.93
CA VAL A 60 7.94 -11.83 -0.90
C VAL A 60 8.56 -11.64 -2.28
N VAL A 61 9.76 -11.08 -2.33
CA VAL A 61 10.52 -10.87 -3.57
C VAL A 61 11.82 -11.66 -3.52
N PRO A 62 12.33 -12.14 -4.67
CA PRO A 62 13.63 -12.79 -4.71
C PRO A 62 14.73 -11.84 -4.20
N SER A 63 15.46 -12.27 -3.17
CA SER A 63 16.67 -11.64 -2.68
C SER A 63 17.75 -12.70 -2.46
N PRO A 64 19.05 -12.35 -2.48
CA PRO A 64 20.11 -13.28 -2.14
C PRO A 64 19.94 -13.91 -0.74
N GLY A 65 19.44 -13.14 0.23
CA GLY A 65 19.14 -13.58 1.60
C GLY A 65 17.83 -14.36 1.77
N LYS A 66 16.94 -14.35 0.76
CA LYS A 66 15.60 -14.97 0.77
C LYS A 66 14.70 -14.49 1.91
N ASP A 67 14.83 -13.22 2.25
CA ASP A 67 14.31 -12.58 3.45
C ASP A 67 13.67 -11.21 3.18
N LEU A 68 13.41 -10.88 1.91
CA LEU A 68 12.90 -9.56 1.51
C LEU A 68 11.39 -9.60 1.18
N VAL A 69 10.65 -8.66 1.76
CA VAL A 69 9.23 -8.43 1.48
C VAL A 69 9.04 -6.98 1.04
N LEU A 70 8.34 -6.77 -0.08
CA LEU A 70 8.01 -5.46 -0.62
C LEU A 70 6.61 -5.03 -0.20
N THR A 71 6.43 -3.76 0.16
CA THR A 71 5.14 -3.13 0.42
C THR A 71 5.16 -1.63 0.14
N ALA A 72 4.04 -0.95 0.35
CA ALA A 72 3.93 0.49 0.19
C ALA A 72 4.60 1.22 1.36
N ALA A 73 5.35 2.29 1.05
CA ALA A 73 6.06 3.06 2.06
C ALA A 73 5.13 3.71 3.11
N HIS A 74 3.87 4.02 2.75
CA HIS A 74 2.89 4.58 3.69
C HIS A 74 2.38 3.58 4.75
N CYS A 75 2.72 2.29 4.60
CA CYS A 75 2.34 1.27 5.58
C CYS A 75 3.12 1.39 6.89
N PHE A 76 4.28 2.05 6.87
CA PHE A 76 5.16 2.19 8.03
C PHE A 76 5.49 3.65 8.26
N ASP A 77 5.35 4.10 9.50
CA ASP A 77 5.83 5.40 9.95
C ASP A 77 7.11 5.31 10.81
N SER A 78 7.60 6.45 11.28
CA SER A 78 8.80 6.51 12.12
C SER A 78 8.65 5.82 13.48
N THR A 79 7.42 5.61 13.96
CA THR A 79 7.14 4.89 15.22
C THR A 79 7.14 3.38 15.01
N ASP A 80 6.75 2.91 13.82
CA ASP A 80 6.69 1.48 13.48
C ASP A 80 8.07 0.82 13.41
N GLN A 81 9.14 1.58 13.16
CA GLN A 81 10.51 1.08 13.18
C GLN A 81 10.96 0.56 14.54
N THR A 82 10.26 0.92 15.62
CA THR A 82 10.55 0.49 17.00
C THR A 82 9.57 -0.55 17.53
N LYS A 83 8.51 -0.85 16.76
CA LYS A 83 7.49 -1.83 17.15
C LYS A 83 7.90 -3.21 16.68
N LYS A 84 7.50 -4.21 17.45
CA LYS A 84 7.56 -5.60 17.01
C LYS A 84 6.49 -5.82 15.95
N LEU A 85 6.91 -6.21 14.75
CA LEU A 85 6.05 -6.41 13.58
C LEU A 85 6.24 -7.83 13.08
N VAL A 86 5.20 -8.38 12.45
CA VAL A 86 5.26 -9.73 11.89
C VAL A 86 4.60 -9.78 10.52
N PHE A 87 5.24 -10.51 9.61
CA PHE A 87 4.70 -10.85 8.31
C PHE A 87 4.20 -12.31 8.30
N VAL A 88 3.04 -12.53 7.68
CA VAL A 88 2.42 -13.85 7.55
C VAL A 88 2.12 -14.13 6.07
N PRO A 89 2.93 -14.97 5.41
CA PRO A 89 2.69 -15.39 4.03
C PRO A 89 1.39 -16.18 3.91
N LYS A 90 0.63 -15.93 2.84
CA LYS A 90 -0.63 -16.60 2.50
C LYS A 90 -1.64 -16.63 3.67
N HIS A 91 -1.70 -15.58 4.48
CA HIS A 91 -2.69 -15.46 5.55
C HIS A 91 -4.13 -15.56 5.02
N HIS A 92 -4.95 -16.46 5.59
CA HIS A 92 -6.39 -16.55 5.33
C HIS A 92 -7.16 -17.05 6.57
N GLN A 93 -8.48 -16.88 6.60
CA GLN A 93 -9.26 -17.13 7.84
C GLN A 93 -9.26 -18.60 8.29
N ALA A 94 -9.30 -19.55 7.34
CA ALA A 94 -9.36 -20.98 7.66
C ALA A 94 -8.05 -21.56 8.23
N ASP A 95 -6.91 -21.04 7.80
CA ASP A 95 -5.58 -21.33 8.33
C ASP A 95 -4.82 -19.99 8.38
N PRO A 96 -4.81 -19.30 9.53
CA PRO A 96 -4.26 -17.96 9.63
C PRO A 96 -2.76 -17.87 9.37
N LYS A 97 -2.01 -18.96 9.50
CA LYS A 97 -0.54 -18.95 9.51
C LYS A 97 0.03 -20.19 8.80
N PRO A 98 -0.31 -20.44 7.52
CA PRO A 98 0.01 -21.70 6.84
C PRO A 98 1.53 -21.91 6.66
N TYR A 99 2.30 -20.82 6.59
CA TYR A 99 3.77 -20.85 6.48
C TYR A 99 4.48 -20.33 7.74
N GLY A 100 3.74 -20.09 8.83
CA GLY A 100 4.27 -19.54 10.06
C GLY A 100 4.33 -18.00 10.10
N LEU A 101 5.06 -17.50 11.10
CA LEU A 101 5.20 -16.09 11.46
C LEU A 101 6.64 -15.66 11.20
N PHE A 102 6.83 -14.53 10.53
CA PHE A 102 8.14 -13.98 10.19
C PHE A 102 8.29 -12.61 10.86
N PRO A 103 8.92 -12.54 12.04
CA PRO A 103 9.19 -11.27 12.71
C PRO A 103 10.05 -10.38 11.83
N ILE A 104 9.78 -9.07 11.88
CA ILE A 104 10.62 -8.05 11.24
C ILE A 104 11.55 -7.50 12.31
N ASP A 105 12.86 -7.60 12.07
CA ASP A 105 13.85 -7.05 12.98
C ASP A 105 13.79 -5.52 12.99
N VAL A 106 13.98 -4.95 14.18
CA VAL A 106 14.10 -3.50 14.37
C VAL A 106 15.24 -2.96 13.50
N GLY A 107 14.96 -1.92 12.73
CA GLY A 107 15.93 -1.32 11.80
C GLY A 107 15.97 -1.94 10.40
N GLN A 108 15.25 -3.04 10.14
CA GLN A 108 15.18 -3.68 8.81
C GLN A 108 13.98 -3.19 7.97
N ILE A 109 13.51 -1.96 8.20
CA ILE A 109 12.47 -1.32 7.40
C ILE A 109 13.12 -0.20 6.59
N TYR A 110 13.18 -0.40 5.28
CA TYR A 110 13.79 0.53 4.35
C TYR A 110 12.73 1.24 3.52
N ALA A 111 12.78 2.57 3.50
CA ALA A 111 11.94 3.42 2.67
C ALA A 111 12.79 4.44 1.91
N ASP A 112 12.34 4.84 0.72
CA ASP A 112 13.04 5.88 -0.06
C ASP A 112 13.05 7.21 0.74
N PRO A 113 14.23 7.83 0.97
CA PRO A 113 14.32 9.08 1.72
C PRO A 113 13.47 10.23 1.16
N ARG A 114 13.20 10.25 -0.14
CA ARG A 114 12.34 11.26 -0.79
C ARG A 114 10.89 11.10 -0.38
N TYR A 115 10.44 9.87 -0.14
CA TYR A 115 9.11 9.60 0.38
C TYR A 115 8.98 10.15 1.81
N LEU A 116 9.96 9.84 2.66
CA LEU A 116 10.01 10.32 4.05
C LEU A 116 10.07 11.86 4.12
N ARG A 117 10.83 12.50 3.22
CA ARG A 117 10.95 13.96 3.15
C ARG A 117 9.67 14.66 2.67
N LYS A 118 8.88 14.04 1.77
CA LYS A 118 7.60 14.61 1.33
C LYS A 118 6.53 14.58 2.43
N GLY A 119 6.54 13.55 3.30
CA GLY A 119 5.65 13.47 4.47
C GLY A 119 5.95 14.52 5.54
N ALA A 120 7.20 14.93 5.69
CA ALA A 120 7.61 16.04 6.57
C ALA A 120 7.31 17.44 6.00
N GLY A 121 6.85 17.52 4.74
CA GLY A 121 6.80 18.76 3.96
C GLY A 121 5.41 19.33 3.69
N SER A 122 4.30 18.66 4.05
CA SER A 122 2.94 19.17 3.76
C SER A 122 2.43 20.21 4.78
N GLY A 123 3.32 21.06 5.30
CA GLY A 123 3.00 22.07 6.31
C GLY A 123 3.87 23.32 6.32
N GLN A 124 4.80 23.49 5.38
CA GLN A 124 5.58 24.73 5.33
C GLN A 124 6.09 24.99 3.92
N HIS A 125 5.32 25.80 3.19
CA HIS A 125 5.89 26.72 2.21
C HIS A 125 6.94 27.57 2.95
N ARG A 126 8.20 27.16 2.89
CA ARG A 126 9.30 28.11 2.92
C ARG A 126 9.88 28.14 1.54
N CYS A 127 9.78 29.32 0.94
CA CYS A 127 10.50 29.73 -0.25
C CYS A 127 11.91 29.15 -0.20
N ALA A 128 12.23 28.29 -1.16
CA ALA A 128 13.61 27.96 -1.45
C ALA A 128 14.21 29.22 -2.08
N ASP A 129 14.95 29.96 -1.27
CA ASP A 129 15.99 30.87 -1.74
C ASP A 129 17.02 30.03 -2.52
N GLU A 130 17.33 30.50 -3.71
CA GLU A 130 18.21 29.85 -4.66
C GLU A 130 19.65 29.82 -4.13
N GLY A 131 20.34 28.68 -4.26
CA GLY A 131 21.79 28.69 -4.10
C GLY A 131 22.45 27.35 -3.88
N GLY A 132 23.17 26.89 -4.89
CA GLY A 132 24.38 26.09 -4.69
C GLY A 132 24.26 24.61 -5.08
N GLY A 133 24.75 24.29 -6.26
CA GLY A 133 24.99 22.92 -6.70
C GLY A 133 26.13 22.23 -5.95
N PHE A 134 26.28 20.93 -6.22
CA PHE A 134 27.46 20.13 -5.87
C PHE A 134 27.64 19.05 -6.97
N PRO A 135 28.83 18.44 -7.10
CA PRO A 135 29.73 18.36 -8.24
C PRO A 135 29.46 17.15 -9.15
#